data_AF-A0AAW9F642-F1
#
_entry.id   AF-A0AAW9F642-F1
#
_cell.length_a   1.000
_cell.length_b   1.000
_cell.length_c   1.000
_cell.angle_alpha   90.00
_cell.angle_beta   90.00
_cell.angle_gamma   90.00
#
_symmetry.space_group_name_H-M   'P 1'
#
loop_
_entity.id
_entity.type
_entity.pdbx_description
1 polymer ?
#
loop_
_entity_poly.entity_id
_entity_poly.type
_entity_poly.pdbx_seq_one_letter_code
_entity_poly.pdbx_strand_id
1 'polypeptide(L)'
;TSPTLRDGSRLDVGVNGQLMKSFTLEPGEVKSERLLTLPLWFADDGDTMALRMPGLKTTQANSLSFSFEYAQQYMGGTEDGRCDLVMPPTHQVRIDEGSTIDFTGYRHFIEMPDLKAFAYAGFPFSRMADLADTQIVMPARPHPGQITTLLDAVGAIGAETGYPALSLQVLDDWERARTADRDTLLIGTLP
;
A
#
# COMPACT_ATOMS: atom_id res chain seq x y z
N THR A 1 26.29 7.10 32.96
CA THR A 1 25.07 7.07 32.12
C THR A 1 23.90 6.77 33.02
N SER A 2 22.77 7.48 32.86
CA SER A 2 21.56 7.22 33.65
C SER A 2 21.04 5.79 33.38
N PRO A 3 20.45 5.10 34.36
CA PRO A 3 19.97 3.73 34.19
C PRO A 3 18.85 3.66 33.15
N THR A 4 18.97 2.74 32.20
CA THR A 4 17.92 2.43 31.22
C THR A 4 16.84 1.60 31.92
N LEU A 5 15.68 2.20 32.18
CA LEU A 5 14.55 1.50 32.76
C LEU A 5 13.67 0.90 31.65
N ARG A 6 13.15 -0.31 31.88
CA ARG A 6 12.17 -0.92 30.97
C ARG A 6 10.80 -0.30 31.24
N ASP A 7 10.43 0.69 30.42
CA ASP A 7 9.23 1.50 30.64
C ASP A 7 7.95 0.84 30.09
N GLY A 8 8.06 -0.15 29.20
CA GLY A 8 6.90 -0.77 28.54
C GLY A 8 6.55 -0.11 27.19
N SER A 9 7.47 0.67 26.62
CA SER A 9 7.37 1.21 25.27
C SER A 9 7.21 0.10 24.23
N ARG A 10 6.37 0.33 23.22
CA ARG A 10 6.04 -0.65 22.18
C ARG A 10 5.80 -0.01 20.80
N LEU A 11 6.00 -0.81 19.77
CA LEU A 11 5.62 -0.53 18.38
C LEU A 11 4.48 -1.46 18.00
N ASP A 12 3.34 -0.88 17.67
CA ASP A 12 2.17 -1.58 17.20
C ASP A 12 2.08 -1.47 15.68
N VAL A 13 2.02 -2.61 15.00
CA VAL A 13 1.82 -2.67 13.56
C VAL A 13 0.40 -3.13 13.27
N GLY A 14 -0.31 -2.34 12.49
CA GLY A 14 -1.70 -2.57 12.11
C GLY A 14 -1.90 -2.62 10.61
N VAL A 15 -2.89 -3.39 10.17
CA VAL A 15 -3.34 -3.45 8.77
C VAL A 15 -4.83 -3.10 8.76
N ASN A 16 -5.20 -2.08 7.98
CA ASN A 16 -6.58 -1.57 7.89
C ASN A 16 -7.23 -1.28 9.26
N GLY A 17 -6.43 -0.74 10.19
CA GLY A 17 -6.87 -0.41 11.55
C GLY A 17 -6.94 -1.58 12.52
N GLN A 18 -6.63 -2.81 12.10
CA GLN A 18 -6.56 -3.98 12.97
C GLN A 18 -5.11 -4.24 13.41
N LEU A 19 -4.89 -4.40 14.71
CA LEU A 19 -3.58 -4.75 15.28
C LEU A 19 -3.14 -6.13 14.81
N MET A 20 -1.98 -6.20 14.16
CA MET A 20 -1.37 -7.45 13.69
C MET A 20 -0.32 -7.95 14.68
N LYS A 21 0.57 -7.07 15.12
CA LYS A 21 1.66 -7.44 16.03
C LYS A 21 2.13 -6.23 16.83
N SER A 22 2.49 -6.48 18.07
CA SER A 22 3.11 -5.51 18.97
C SER A 22 4.53 -5.94 19.29
N PHE A 23 5.47 -5.01 19.26
CA PHE A 23 6.88 -5.22 19.54
C PHE A 23 7.30 -4.37 20.73
N THR A 24 7.86 -4.98 21.76
CA THR A 24 8.47 -4.22 22.86
C THR A 24 9.76 -3.54 22.38
N LEU A 25 9.87 -2.24 22.67
CA LEU A 25 11.05 -1.44 22.33
C LEU A 25 12.03 -1.50 23.51
N GLU A 26 13.11 -2.27 23.37
CA GLU A 26 14.19 -2.36 24.36
C GLU A 26 15.20 -1.22 24.16
N PRO A 27 15.66 -0.55 25.23
CA PRO A 27 16.64 0.53 25.12
C PRO A 27 17.98 0.05 24.54
N GLY A 28 18.49 0.73 23.51
CA GLY A 28 19.84 0.49 22.96
C GLY A 28 19.99 -0.78 22.11
N GLU A 29 18.90 -1.51 21.85
CA GLU A 29 18.92 -2.69 21.01
C GLU A 29 18.47 -2.37 19.58
N VAL A 30 19.34 -2.62 18.59
CA VAL A 30 18.97 -2.58 17.17
C VAL A 30 18.59 -4.00 16.76
N LYS A 31 17.30 -4.31 16.70
CA LYS A 31 16.81 -5.59 16.16
C LYS A 31 16.74 -5.51 14.64
N SER A 32 17.82 -5.93 13.98
CA SER A 32 18.00 -5.84 12.52
C SER A 32 17.46 -7.04 11.71
N GLU A 33 16.45 -7.77 12.18
CA GLU A 33 15.97 -8.94 11.44
C GLU A 33 14.45 -9.01 11.34
N ARG A 34 13.98 -9.03 10.08
CA ARG A 34 12.62 -9.38 9.60
C ARG A 34 11.52 -9.16 10.65
N LEU A 35 11.13 -7.89 10.80
CA LEU A 35 10.22 -7.43 11.85
C LEU A 35 8.87 -8.16 11.80
N LEU A 36 8.29 -8.39 10.62
CA LEU A 36 6.90 -8.83 10.53
C LEU A 36 6.65 -9.77 9.35
N THR A 37 6.40 -11.05 9.64
CA THR A 37 5.72 -11.95 8.69
C THR A 37 4.23 -11.83 8.95
N LEU A 38 3.52 -11.20 8.04
CA LEU A 38 2.07 -11.16 8.04
C LEU A 38 1.56 -12.52 7.54
N PRO A 39 0.89 -13.33 8.38
CA PRO A 39 0.46 -14.65 7.95
C PRO A 39 -0.74 -14.46 7.01
N LEU A 40 -0.53 -14.72 5.72
CA LEU A 40 -1.59 -14.77 4.72
C LEU A 40 -2.08 -16.22 4.63
N TRP A 41 -3.36 -16.46 4.93
CA TRP A 41 -3.95 -17.80 4.90
C TRP A 41 -4.82 -17.87 3.65
N PHE A 42 -4.54 -18.82 2.75
CA PHE A 42 -5.46 -19.12 1.66
C PHE A 42 -6.59 -19.97 2.26
N ALA A 43 -7.80 -19.42 2.30
CA ALA A 43 -8.98 -20.18 2.67
C ALA A 43 -9.68 -20.64 1.40
N ASP A 44 -9.83 -21.96 1.27
CA ASP A 44 -10.65 -22.56 0.22
C ASP A 44 -12.13 -22.34 0.58
N ASP A 45 -12.81 -21.50 -0.20
CA ASP A 45 -14.24 -21.19 -0.04
C ASP A 45 -15.06 -21.80 -1.18
N GLY A 46 -14.69 -23.03 -1.59
CA GLY A 46 -15.45 -23.87 -2.51
C GLY A 46 -15.42 -23.46 -3.99
N ASP A 47 -15.25 -22.18 -4.30
CA ASP A 47 -15.29 -21.63 -5.67
C ASP A 47 -14.10 -20.72 -6.01
N THR A 48 -13.39 -20.16 -5.01
CA THR A 48 -12.20 -19.31 -5.23
C THR A 48 -11.14 -19.51 -4.13
N MET A 49 -9.85 -19.53 -4.53
CA MET A 49 -8.74 -19.42 -3.58
C MET A 49 -8.60 -17.96 -3.14
N ALA A 50 -9.32 -17.56 -2.09
CA ALA A 50 -9.24 -16.21 -1.57
C ALA A 50 -8.02 -16.06 -0.63
N LEU A 51 -7.20 -15.04 -0.89
CA LEU A 51 -6.21 -14.57 0.06
C LEU A 51 -6.95 -13.97 1.27
N ARG A 52 -7.03 -14.72 2.38
CA ARG A 52 -7.62 -14.22 3.62
C ARG A 52 -6.51 -13.84 4.60
N MET A 53 -6.43 -12.55 4.85
CA MET A 53 -5.72 -12.01 6.00
C MET A 53 -6.74 -11.19 6.80
N PRO A 54 -6.87 -11.40 8.12
CA PRO A 54 -7.73 -10.55 8.94
C PRO A 54 -7.39 -9.09 8.70
N GLY A 55 -8.35 -8.33 8.17
CA GLY A 55 -8.20 -6.92 7.85
C GLY A 55 -7.90 -6.62 6.38
N LEU A 56 -7.23 -7.47 5.59
CA LEU A 56 -6.86 -7.14 4.19
C LEU A 56 -8.08 -7.20 3.25
N LYS A 57 -8.26 -6.15 2.46
CA LYS A 57 -9.27 -6.06 1.40
C LYS A 57 -8.60 -6.32 0.05
N THR A 58 -8.84 -7.48 -0.54
CA THR A 58 -8.17 -7.91 -1.79
C THR A 58 -8.55 -7.10 -3.02
N THR A 59 -9.61 -6.29 -2.96
CA THR A 59 -10.11 -5.46 -4.09
C THR A 59 -10.13 -3.97 -3.77
N GLN A 60 -9.42 -3.51 -2.74
CA GLN A 60 -9.39 -2.10 -2.33
C GLN A 60 -7.99 -1.73 -1.83
N ALA A 61 -7.70 -0.43 -1.76
CA ALA A 61 -6.51 0.08 -1.08
C ALA A 61 -6.41 -0.46 0.36
N ASN A 62 -5.22 -0.94 0.73
CA ASN A 62 -4.90 -1.42 2.06
C ASN A 62 -3.93 -0.44 2.73
N SER A 63 -4.13 -0.14 4.01
CA SER A 63 -3.24 0.69 4.80
C SER A 63 -2.44 -0.13 5.80
N LEU A 64 -1.13 0.08 5.83
CA LEU A 64 -0.21 -0.45 6.84
C LEU A 64 0.19 0.70 7.77
N SER A 65 -0.07 0.55 9.06
CA SER A 65 0.18 1.58 10.08
C SER A 65 1.23 1.13 11.08
N PHE A 66 2.13 2.02 11.45
CA PHE A 66 3.13 1.83 12.51
C PHE A 66 2.90 2.86 13.61
N SER A 67 2.49 2.40 14.78
CA SER A 67 2.19 3.25 15.94
C SER A 67 3.24 3.04 17.02
N PHE A 68 3.94 4.10 17.40
CA PHE A 68 4.99 4.05 18.41
C PHE A 68 4.45 4.61 19.72
N GLU A 69 4.30 3.75 20.72
CA GLU A 69 3.83 4.11 22.05
C GLU A 69 5.00 4.09 23.02
N TYR A 70 5.33 5.26 23.56
CA TYR A 70 6.35 5.38 24.60
C TYR A 70 5.66 5.47 25.95
N ALA A 71 5.91 4.48 26.79
CA ALA A 71 5.64 4.65 28.21
C ALA A 71 6.55 5.75 28.75
N GLN A 72 5.98 6.61 29.59
CA GLN A 72 6.63 7.78 30.16
C GLN A 72 6.54 7.69 31.68
N GLN A 73 7.61 7.25 32.33
CA GLN A 73 7.72 7.33 33.79
C GLN A 73 8.39 8.65 34.21
N TYR A 74 7.58 9.64 34.55
CA TYR A 74 8.04 10.85 35.24
C TYR A 74 7.68 10.78 36.73
N MET A 75 8.68 10.51 37.58
CA MET A 75 8.61 10.84 39.00
C MET A 75 9.08 12.29 39.15
N GLY A 76 8.12 13.24 39.16
CA GLY A 76 8.41 14.63 39.48
C GLY A 76 8.36 14.85 40.99
N GLY A 77 9.51 15.10 41.60
CA GLY A 77 9.61 15.35 43.05
C GLY A 77 11.01 15.15 43.60
N THR A 78 11.50 16.09 44.42
CA THR A 78 12.56 15.77 45.40
C THR A 78 11.93 15.12 46.63
N GLU A 79 12.73 14.40 47.43
CA GLU A 79 12.27 13.79 48.70
C GLU A 79 11.60 14.82 49.65
N ASP A 80 11.92 16.10 49.47
CA ASP A 80 11.34 17.26 50.17
C ASP A 80 9.95 17.71 49.66
N GLY A 81 9.31 16.97 48.76
CA GLY A 81 7.93 17.25 48.30
C GLY A 81 7.81 18.40 47.30
N ARG A 82 8.90 18.79 46.63
CA ARG A 82 8.90 19.88 45.64
C ARG A 82 8.51 19.36 44.25
N CYS A 83 7.37 19.81 43.71
CA CYS A 83 6.94 19.48 42.35
C CYS A 83 7.76 20.25 41.32
N ASP A 84 8.78 19.64 40.75
CA ASP A 84 9.52 20.20 39.63
C ASP A 84 8.86 19.78 38.29
N LEU A 85 8.68 20.75 37.39
CA LEU A 85 8.18 20.50 36.04
C LEU A 85 9.30 19.89 35.18
N VAL A 86 9.18 18.59 34.89
CA VAL A 86 10.09 17.90 33.97
C VAL A 86 9.42 17.82 32.60
N MET A 87 10.05 18.39 31.58
CA MET A 87 9.60 18.25 30.21
C MET A 87 10.17 16.94 29.62
N PRO A 88 9.32 16.06 29.07
CA PRO A 88 9.76 14.89 28.32
C PRO A 88 10.75 15.27 27.21
N PRO A 89 11.88 14.54 27.04
CA PRO A 89 12.63 14.65 25.80
C PRO A 89 11.75 14.19 24.63
N THR A 90 11.90 14.83 23.47
CA THR A 90 11.15 14.45 22.28
C THR A 90 11.61 13.09 21.77
N HIS A 91 10.69 12.15 21.62
CA HIS A 91 10.96 10.87 20.99
C HIS A 91 10.95 11.05 19.46
N GLN A 92 11.98 10.53 18.79
CA GLN A 92 12.06 10.49 17.33
C GLN A 92 12.10 9.05 16.85
N VAL A 93 11.37 8.79 15.78
CA VAL A 93 11.28 7.48 15.14
C VAL A 93 11.58 7.64 13.67
N ARG A 94 12.29 6.67 13.12
CA ARG A 94 12.51 6.57 11.68
C ARG A 94 12.34 5.12 11.24
N ILE A 95 11.56 4.93 10.19
CA ILE A 95 11.56 3.69 9.40
C ILE A 95 12.68 3.85 8.39
N ASP A 96 13.58 2.87 8.33
CA ASP A 96 14.71 2.91 7.39
C ASP A 96 14.20 2.91 5.94
N GLU A 97 14.83 3.71 5.07
CA GLU A 97 14.49 3.79 3.64
C GLU A 97 14.74 2.46 2.93
N GLY A 98 15.66 1.63 3.46
CA GLY A 98 15.90 0.25 3.02
C GLY A 98 14.86 -0.77 3.47
N SER A 99 13.81 -0.37 4.20
CA SER A 99 12.74 -1.28 4.61
C SER A 99 11.93 -1.74 3.41
N THR A 100 11.92 -3.04 3.14
CA THR A 100 11.18 -3.64 2.02
C THR A 100 9.98 -4.44 2.50
N ILE A 101 8.89 -4.42 1.74
CA ILE A 101 7.78 -5.37 1.88
C ILE A 101 7.96 -6.45 0.82
N ASP A 102 8.07 -7.69 1.28
CA ASP A 102 8.33 -8.84 0.43
C ASP A 102 7.04 -9.65 0.23
N PHE A 103 6.50 -9.59 -0.99
CA PHE A 103 5.37 -10.41 -1.43
C PHE A 103 5.83 -11.62 -2.28
N THR A 104 7.13 -11.93 -2.30
CA THR A 104 7.63 -13.09 -3.06
C THR A 104 7.10 -14.39 -2.44
N GLY A 105 6.70 -15.34 -3.29
CA GLY A 105 6.15 -16.64 -2.88
C GLY A 105 4.63 -16.71 -2.83
N TYR A 106 3.90 -15.59 -3.00
CA TYR A 106 2.46 -15.63 -3.21
C TYR A 106 2.13 -15.90 -4.67
N ARG A 107 1.10 -16.72 -4.91
CA ARG A 107 0.58 -16.93 -6.26
C ARG A 107 -0.28 -15.73 -6.64
N HIS A 108 0.14 -15.00 -7.67
CA HIS A 108 -0.65 -13.95 -8.28
C HIS A 108 -1.47 -14.58 -9.41
N PHE A 109 -2.72 -14.91 -9.11
CA PHE A 109 -3.67 -15.36 -10.12
C PHE A 109 -5.00 -14.62 -9.92
N ILE A 110 -5.48 -14.04 -11.01
CA ILE A 110 -6.83 -13.50 -11.12
C ILE A 110 -7.39 -14.00 -12.44
N GLU A 111 -8.61 -14.53 -12.40
CA GLU A 111 -9.31 -14.91 -13.61
C GLU A 111 -9.72 -13.65 -14.37
N MET A 112 -9.43 -13.59 -15.67
CA MET A 112 -9.75 -12.45 -16.51
C MET A 112 -10.80 -12.84 -17.56
N PRO A 113 -11.77 -11.95 -17.88
CA PRO A 113 -11.90 -10.55 -17.42
C PRO A 113 -12.63 -10.40 -16.07
N ASP A 114 -12.07 -9.60 -15.17
CA ASP A 114 -12.71 -9.24 -13.88
C ASP A 114 -13.12 -7.75 -13.86
N LEU A 115 -14.42 -7.50 -14.01
CA LEU A 115 -14.99 -6.14 -13.98
C LEU A 115 -14.92 -5.49 -12.60
N LYS A 116 -14.94 -6.28 -11.53
CA LYS A 116 -14.82 -5.77 -10.16
C LYS A 116 -13.39 -5.27 -9.92
N ALA A 117 -12.38 -6.01 -10.37
CA ALA A 117 -10.99 -5.61 -10.27
C ALA A 117 -10.71 -4.32 -11.08
N PHE A 118 -11.28 -4.20 -12.28
CA PHE A 118 -11.20 -2.97 -13.06
C PHE A 118 -11.91 -1.79 -12.35
N ALA A 119 -13.15 -1.97 -11.89
CA ALA A 119 -13.94 -0.89 -11.31
C ALA A 119 -13.38 -0.36 -9.98
N TYR A 120 -12.78 -1.21 -9.15
CA TYR A 120 -12.29 -0.81 -7.82
C TYR A 120 -10.79 -0.58 -7.73
N ALA A 121 -10.00 -1.15 -8.63
CA ALA A 121 -8.54 -1.06 -8.55
C ALA A 121 -7.89 -0.63 -9.86
N GLY A 122 -8.64 -0.42 -10.94
CA GLY A 122 -8.08 -0.12 -12.25
C GLY A 122 -7.26 -1.27 -12.85
N PHE A 123 -7.36 -2.48 -12.28
CA PHE A 123 -6.60 -3.64 -12.73
C PHE A 123 -7.14 -4.13 -14.09
N PRO A 124 -6.29 -4.55 -15.05
CA PRO A 124 -4.84 -4.79 -14.95
C PRO A 124 -3.95 -3.54 -15.14
N PHE A 125 -4.51 -2.42 -15.57
CA PHE A 125 -3.76 -1.22 -15.97
C PHE A 125 -3.04 -0.51 -14.82
N SER A 126 -3.47 -0.74 -13.58
CA SER A 126 -2.87 -0.22 -12.35
C SER A 126 -1.67 -1.01 -11.84
N ARG A 127 -1.22 -2.06 -12.56
CA ARG A 127 -0.07 -2.88 -12.15
C ARG A 127 1.20 -2.04 -11.99
N MET A 128 1.43 -1.10 -12.90
CA MET A 128 2.50 -0.10 -12.79
C MET A 128 1.86 1.23 -12.42
N ALA A 129 2.33 1.86 -11.33
CA ALA A 129 1.72 3.08 -10.80
C ALA A 129 1.81 4.26 -11.78
N ASP A 130 2.80 4.28 -12.67
CA ASP A 130 2.96 5.28 -13.73
C ASP A 130 2.31 4.88 -15.06
N LEU A 131 1.60 3.74 -15.09
CA LEU A 131 0.95 3.14 -16.26
C LEU A 131 1.93 2.80 -17.39
N ALA A 132 3.21 2.53 -17.10
CA ALA A 132 4.24 2.25 -18.11
C ALA A 132 3.91 1.07 -19.05
N ASP A 133 3.21 0.08 -18.53
CA ASP A 133 2.84 -1.14 -19.26
C ASP A 133 1.43 -1.06 -19.88
N THR A 134 0.81 0.11 -19.83
CA THR A 134 -0.53 0.36 -20.38
C THR A 134 -0.44 1.16 -21.67
N GLN A 135 -1.34 0.88 -22.61
CA GLN A 135 -1.57 1.68 -23.80
C GLN A 135 -3.08 1.87 -24.04
N ILE A 136 -3.47 3.05 -24.51
CA ILE A 136 -4.85 3.36 -24.89
C ILE A 136 -4.94 3.49 -26.41
N VAL A 137 -5.94 2.83 -26.99
CA VAL A 137 -6.24 2.93 -28.42
C VAL A 137 -7.51 3.76 -28.60
N MET A 138 -7.44 4.81 -29.42
CA MET A 138 -8.56 5.70 -29.73
C MET A 138 -8.66 5.95 -31.24
N PRO A 139 -9.81 6.37 -31.78
CA PRO A 139 -9.87 6.84 -33.16
C PRO A 139 -8.93 8.02 -33.40
N ALA A 140 -8.33 8.11 -34.59
CA ALA A 140 -7.45 9.21 -34.99
C ALA A 140 -8.09 10.62 -34.85
N ARG A 141 -9.44 10.68 -34.83
CA ARG A 141 -10.21 11.88 -34.54
C ARG A 141 -11.21 11.58 -33.42
N PRO A 142 -10.80 11.66 -32.14
CA PRO A 142 -11.68 11.35 -31.04
C PRO A 142 -12.70 12.47 -30.84
N HIS A 143 -13.94 12.12 -30.52
CA HIS A 143 -14.97 13.11 -30.16
C HIS A 143 -14.84 13.51 -28.67
N PRO A 144 -15.42 14.63 -28.23
CA PRO A 144 -15.28 15.11 -26.84
C PRO A 144 -15.58 14.05 -25.77
N GLY A 145 -16.66 13.28 -25.93
CA GLY A 145 -16.97 12.18 -25.00
C GLY A 145 -15.88 11.10 -24.87
N GLN A 146 -15.14 10.76 -25.94
CA GLN A 146 -14.04 9.79 -25.86
C GLN A 146 -12.83 10.37 -25.12
N ILE A 147 -12.56 11.65 -25.30
CA ILE A 147 -11.51 12.35 -24.55
C ILE A 147 -11.88 12.40 -23.05
N THR A 148 -13.14 12.71 -22.74
CA THR A 148 -13.65 12.65 -21.36
C THR A 148 -13.49 11.25 -20.76
N THR A 149 -13.89 10.20 -21.49
CA THR A 149 -13.70 8.82 -21.03
C THR A 149 -12.23 8.48 -20.78
N LEU A 150 -11.31 8.93 -21.65
CA LEU A 150 -9.88 8.73 -21.45
C LEU A 150 -9.40 9.41 -20.16
N LEU A 151 -9.74 10.67 -19.97
CA LEU A 151 -9.30 11.45 -18.81
C LEU A 151 -9.90 10.92 -17.51
N ASP A 152 -11.17 10.53 -17.53
CA ASP A 152 -11.86 9.95 -16.37
C ASP A 152 -11.26 8.59 -15.99
N ALA A 153 -11.01 7.71 -16.98
CA ALA A 153 -10.42 6.40 -16.74
C ALA A 153 -8.99 6.51 -16.19
N VAL A 154 -8.14 7.32 -16.83
CA VAL A 154 -6.76 7.53 -16.39
C VAL A 154 -6.71 8.23 -15.04
N GLY A 155 -7.60 9.21 -14.81
CA GLY A 155 -7.72 9.90 -13.53
C GLY A 155 -8.14 8.96 -12.39
N ALA A 156 -9.10 8.07 -12.64
CA ALA A 156 -9.52 7.07 -11.67
C ALA A 156 -8.39 6.08 -11.34
N ILE A 157 -7.68 5.56 -12.36
CA ILE A 157 -6.54 4.65 -12.15
C ILE A 157 -5.41 5.37 -11.39
N GLY A 158 -5.11 6.63 -11.73
CA GLY A 158 -4.12 7.44 -11.03
C GLY A 158 -4.49 7.71 -9.57
N ALA A 159 -5.78 7.90 -9.27
CA ALA A 159 -6.27 8.06 -7.90
C ALA A 159 -6.11 6.77 -7.08
N GLU A 160 -6.36 5.60 -7.68
CA GLU A 160 -6.19 4.30 -7.01
C GLU A 160 -4.71 3.96 -6.75
N THR A 161 -3.83 4.26 -7.70
CA THR A 161 -2.38 4.01 -7.55
C THR A 161 -1.66 5.07 -6.73
N GLY A 162 -2.25 6.26 -6.58
CA GLY A 162 -1.64 7.41 -5.90
C GLY A 162 -0.47 8.03 -6.68
N TYR A 163 -0.29 7.68 -7.96
CA TYR A 163 0.79 8.18 -8.81
C TYR A 163 0.24 8.62 -10.18
N PRO A 164 0.74 9.72 -10.77
CA PRO A 164 0.27 10.18 -12.07
C PRO A 164 0.68 9.22 -13.20
N ALA A 165 -0.19 9.08 -14.21
CA ALA A 165 0.07 8.28 -15.41
C ALA A 165 1.08 8.96 -16.35
N LEU A 166 2.37 8.87 -16.02
CA LEU A 166 3.45 9.54 -16.77
C LEU A 166 3.95 8.75 -17.97
N SER A 167 3.81 7.42 -17.95
CA SER A 167 4.43 6.51 -18.92
C SER A 167 3.42 5.84 -19.88
N LEU A 168 2.16 6.27 -19.81
CA LEU A 168 1.06 5.81 -20.64
C LEU A 168 1.26 6.20 -22.12
N GLN A 169 0.95 5.28 -23.04
CA GLN A 169 0.93 5.56 -24.48
C GLN A 169 -0.49 5.67 -25.01
N VAL A 170 -0.74 6.64 -25.91
CA VAL A 170 -1.99 6.76 -26.65
C VAL A 170 -1.70 6.54 -28.13
N LEU A 171 -2.45 5.62 -28.75
CA LEU A 171 -2.29 5.17 -30.13
C LEU A 171 -3.64 5.26 -30.86
N ASP A 172 -3.57 5.37 -32.18
CA ASP A 172 -4.74 5.30 -33.07
C ASP A 172 -4.75 4.08 -34.00
N ASP A 173 -3.66 3.30 -33.98
CA ASP A 173 -3.46 2.12 -34.81
C ASP A 173 -3.59 0.82 -33.99
N TRP A 174 -4.64 0.06 -34.29
CA TRP A 174 -4.90 -1.24 -33.67
C TRP A 174 -3.83 -2.30 -33.99
N GLU A 175 -3.27 -2.31 -35.20
CA GLU A 175 -2.28 -3.33 -35.58
C GLU A 175 -0.97 -3.14 -34.81
N ARG A 176 -0.57 -1.88 -34.60
CA ARG A 176 0.55 -1.55 -33.72
C ARG A 176 0.26 -1.91 -32.26
N ALA A 177 -0.97 -1.65 -31.79
CA ALA A 177 -1.35 -1.96 -30.42
C ALA A 177 -1.34 -3.46 -30.13
N ARG A 178 -1.92 -4.28 -31.01
CA ARG A 178 -2.04 -5.74 -30.85
C ARG A 178 -0.69 -6.48 -30.79
N THR A 179 0.36 -5.89 -31.37
CA THR A 179 1.70 -6.48 -31.39
C THR A 179 2.60 -6.05 -30.22
N ALA A 180 2.16 -5.07 -29.43
CA ALA A 180 2.89 -4.60 -28.26
C ALA A 180 2.63 -5.50 -27.05
N ASP A 181 3.66 -5.75 -26.25
CA ASP A 181 3.56 -6.45 -24.96
C ASP A 181 3.08 -5.47 -23.87
N ARG A 182 1.84 -4.98 -24.02
CA ARG A 182 1.23 -3.96 -23.15
C ARG A 182 -0.26 -4.21 -22.96
N ASP A 183 -0.76 -3.87 -21.77
CA ASP A 183 -2.18 -3.90 -21.45
C ASP A 183 -2.92 -2.84 -22.27
N THR A 184 -3.88 -3.26 -23.10
CA THR A 184 -4.54 -2.38 -24.07
C THR A 184 -5.95 -2.00 -23.62
N LEU A 185 -6.20 -0.70 -23.47
CA LEU A 185 -7.53 -0.14 -23.21
C LEU A 185 -8.05 0.53 -24.50
N LEU A 186 -9.08 -0.06 -25.12
CA LEU A 186 -9.71 0.50 -26.31
C LEU A 186 -10.86 1.45 -25.91
N ILE A 187 -10.84 2.68 -26.43
CA ILE A 187 -11.93 3.65 -26.26
C ILE A 187 -12.51 3.98 -27.64
N GLY A 188 -13.58 3.28 -28.00
CA GLY A 188 -14.23 3.46 -29.29
C GLY A 188 -15.00 2.22 -29.71
N THR A 189 -15.18 2.06 -31.01
CA THR A 189 -15.77 0.85 -31.60
C THR A 189 -14.72 -0.25 -31.68
N LEU A 190 -15.11 -1.48 -31.36
CA LEU A 190 -14.27 -2.66 -31.60
C LEU A 190 -13.96 -2.76 -33.11
N PRO A 191 -12.68 -3.01 -33.48
CA PRO A 191 -12.28 -3.27 -34.86
C PRO A 191 -12.82 -4.59 -35.38
#